data_AF-A0A963EAU2-F1
#
_entry.id   AF-A0A963EAU2-F1
#
_cell.length_a   1.000
_cell.length_b   1.000
_cell.length_c   1.000
_cell.angle_alpha   90.00
_cell.angle_beta   90.00
_cell.angle_gamma   90.00
#
_symmetry.space_group_name_H-M   'P 1'
#
loop_
_entity.id
_entity.type
_entity.pdbx_description
1 polymer ?
#
loop_
_entity_poly.entity_id
_entity_poly.type
_entity_poly.pdbx_seq_one_letter_code
_entity_poly.pdbx_strand_id
1 'polypeptide(L)'
;MSDNAFVSTRPRFSLNGEPRRELEPALTAMLISQPLHGCSHGELHFTNWGTPEGGREPDFVLDGISLGSVLEIRLGDDDRVTLFEGEITALEER
;
A
#
# COMPACT_ATOMS: atom_id res chain seq x y z
N MET A 1 -24.28 0.92 11.77
CA MET A 1 -23.40 1.60 10.81
C MET A 1 -23.26 3.01 11.32
N SER A 2 -22.12 3.38 11.89
CA SER A 2 -21.88 4.76 12.28
C SER A 2 -21.73 5.58 11.01
N ASP A 3 -22.66 6.51 10.83
CA ASP A 3 -22.75 7.45 9.72
C ASP A 3 -21.61 8.48 9.87
N ASN A 4 -20.38 8.06 9.58
CA ASN A 4 -19.23 8.95 9.62
C ASN A 4 -19.34 9.89 8.42
N ALA A 5 -19.69 11.14 8.70
CA ALA A 5 -19.76 12.21 7.70
C ALA A 5 -18.41 12.48 6.99
N PHE A 6 -17.31 11.94 7.52
CA PHE A 6 -15.98 12.01 6.94
C PHE A 6 -15.35 10.62 6.95
N VAL A 7 -14.94 10.16 5.78
CA VAL A 7 -14.13 8.94 5.61
C VAL A 7 -12.74 9.37 5.15
N SER A 8 -11.70 8.80 5.78
CA SER A 8 -10.36 8.90 5.21
C SER A 8 -10.38 8.24 3.84
N THR A 9 -9.76 8.87 2.84
CA THR A 9 -9.53 8.26 1.51
C THR A 9 -8.07 7.84 1.33
N ARG A 10 -7.26 7.86 2.41
CA ARG A 10 -5.86 7.46 2.33
C ARG A 10 -5.78 5.98 1.94
N PRO A 11 -4.91 5.60 1.00
CA PRO A 11 -4.69 4.19 0.68
C PRO A 11 -4.19 3.42 1.90
N ARG A 12 -4.69 2.20 2.05
CA ARG A 12 -4.22 1.22 3.04
C ARG A 12 -3.57 0.06 2.30
N PHE A 13 -2.49 -0.47 2.88
CA PHE A 13 -1.66 -1.49 2.26
C PHE A 13 -1.62 -2.74 3.14
N SER A 14 -1.72 -3.90 2.50
CA SER A 14 -1.46 -5.20 3.11
C SER A 14 -0.48 -5.98 2.25
N LEU A 15 0.51 -6.62 2.87
CA LEU A 15 1.46 -7.51 2.20
C LEU A 15 1.26 -8.94 2.70
N ASN A 16 0.99 -9.86 1.77
CA ASN A 16 0.67 -11.26 2.06
C ASN A 16 -0.46 -11.41 3.11
N GLY A 17 -1.41 -10.47 3.11
CA GLY A 17 -2.52 -10.41 4.07
C GLY A 17 -2.23 -9.67 5.38
N GLU A 18 -0.98 -9.32 5.66
CA GLU A 18 -0.61 -8.57 6.87
C GLU A 18 -0.65 -7.06 6.59
N PRO A 19 -1.37 -6.27 7.41
CA PRO A 19 -1.38 -4.81 7.28
C PRO A 19 0.04 -4.22 7.38
N ARG A 20 0.28 -3.13 6.63
CA ARG A 20 1.52 -2.36 6.64
C ARG A 20 1.23 -0.88 6.81
N ARG A 21 0.83 -0.49 8.03
CA ARG A 21 0.36 0.87 8.32
C ARG A 21 1.43 1.94 8.16
N GLU A 22 2.70 1.57 8.32
CA GLU A 22 3.85 2.42 8.11
C GLU A 22 4.01 2.88 6.65
N LEU A 23 3.44 2.14 5.68
CA LEU A 23 3.49 2.50 4.26
C LEU A 23 2.53 3.63 3.91
N GLU A 24 1.46 3.81 4.68
CA GLU A 24 0.45 4.86 4.45
C GLU A 24 1.04 6.28 4.47
N PRO A 25 1.81 6.69 5.50
CA PRO A 25 2.49 7.99 5.50
C PRO A 25 3.74 8.02 4.61
N ALA A 26 4.32 6.86 4.25
CA ALA A 26 5.51 6.79 3.41
C ALA A 26 5.22 6.98 1.92
N LEU A 27 3.97 6.79 1.49
CA LEU A 27 3.55 6.90 0.10
C LEU A 27 3.74 8.33 -0.44
N THR A 28 4.49 8.45 -1.55
CA THR A 28 4.78 9.72 -2.22
C THR A 28 4.10 9.83 -3.59
N ALA A 29 3.92 8.71 -4.28
CA ALA A 29 3.16 8.62 -5.51
C ALA A 29 2.54 7.23 -5.70
N MET A 30 1.39 7.16 -6.36
CA MET A 30 0.71 5.93 -6.72
C MET A 30 0.02 6.09 -8.07
N LEU A 31 0.24 5.12 -8.96
CA LEU A 31 -0.48 4.95 -10.22
C LEU A 31 -1.07 3.55 -10.24
N ILE A 32 -2.35 3.44 -10.58
CA ILE A 32 -3.01 2.16 -10.82
C ILE A 32 -3.66 2.23 -12.20
N SER A 33 -3.27 1.29 -13.06
CA SER A 33 -3.77 1.16 -14.42
C SER A 33 -4.60 -0.11 -14.52
N GLN A 34 -5.89 0.06 -14.83
CA GLN A 34 -6.86 -1.02 -15.03
C GLN A 34 -7.43 -0.94 -16.45
N PRO A 35 -6.64 -1.34 -17.47
CA PRO A 35 -7.08 -1.28 -18.85
C PRO A 35 -8.21 -2.30 -19.13
N LEU A 36 -9.03 -2.03 -20.14
CA LEU A 36 -10.07 -2.97 -20.60
C LEU A 36 -9.50 -4.30 -21.13
N HIS A 37 -8.24 -4.27 -21.59
CA HIS A 37 -7.52 -5.43 -22.12
C HIS A 37 -6.07 -5.42 -21.61
N GLY A 38 -5.53 -6.59 -21.30
CA GLY A 38 -4.18 -6.75 -20.72
C GLY A 38 -4.21 -6.95 -19.21
N CYS A 39 -3.04 -7.00 -18.58
CA CYS A 39 -2.91 -7.10 -17.13
C CYS A 39 -2.99 -5.72 -16.49
N SER A 40 -3.82 -5.58 -15.45
CA SER A 40 -3.75 -4.43 -14.56
C SER A 40 -2.38 -4.37 -13.89
N HIS A 41 -1.87 -3.16 -13.67
CA HIS A 41 -0.62 -2.96 -12.92
C HIS A 41 -0.72 -1.74 -12.02
N GLY A 42 0.10 -1.74 -10.97
CA GLY A 42 0.27 -0.62 -10.06
C GLY A 42 1.74 -0.24 -9.96
N GLU A 43 2.02 1.06 -9.88
CA GLU A 43 3.34 1.61 -9.58
C GLU A 43 3.22 2.49 -8.33
N LEU A 44 4.11 2.26 -7.37
CA LEU A 44 4.07 2.90 -6.06
C LEU A 44 5.47 3.41 -5.71
N HIS A 45 5.53 4.64 -5.22
CA HIS A 45 6.77 5.25 -4.75
C HIS A 45 6.62 5.58 -3.27
N PHE A 46 7.59 5.14 -2.48
CA PHE A 46 7.61 5.34 -1.03
C PHE A 46 8.90 6.03 -0.59
N THR A 47 8.83 6.77 0.50
CA THR A 47 10.02 7.16 1.27
C THR A 47 10.46 5.96 2.11
N ASN A 48 11.72 5.52 1.99
CA ASN A 48 12.21 4.37 2.74
C ASN A 48 12.40 4.64 4.24
N TRP A 49 12.43 5.90 4.68
CA TRP A 49 12.63 6.26 6.08
C TRP A 49 11.30 6.58 6.78
N GLY A 50 11.03 5.93 7.91
CA GLY A 50 9.81 6.15 8.68
C GLY A 50 9.85 5.44 10.03
N THR A 51 8.68 5.08 10.58
CA THR A 51 8.59 4.25 11.79
C THR A 51 7.85 2.98 11.42
N PRO A 52 8.51 1.81 11.39
CA PRO A 52 7.85 0.54 11.08
C PRO A 52 6.69 0.22 12.01
N GLU A 53 5.74 -0.61 11.56
CA GLU A 53 4.61 -1.01 12.39
C GLU A 53 5.09 -1.76 13.66
N GLY A 54 4.65 -1.29 14.82
CA GLY A 54 5.12 -1.79 16.13
C GLY A 54 6.49 -1.25 16.57
N GLY A 55 7.21 -0.51 15.70
CA GLY A 55 8.47 0.15 16.01
C GLY A 55 8.30 1.42 16.86
N ARG A 56 9.38 1.84 17.53
CA ARG A 56 9.43 3.08 18.35
C ARG A 56 10.47 4.07 17.88
N GLU A 57 11.43 3.63 17.06
CA GLU A 57 12.50 4.44 16.53
C GLU A 57 12.39 4.51 15.01
N PRO A 58 12.93 5.56 14.38
CA PRO A 58 12.98 5.65 12.93
C PRO A 58 13.84 4.53 12.32
N ASP A 59 13.33 3.88 11.27
CA ASP A 59 13.99 2.77 10.57
C ASP A 59 13.44 2.64 9.14
N PHE A 60 13.90 1.62 8.40
CA PHE A 60 13.50 1.31 7.04
C PHE A 60 12.10 0.70 6.98
N VAL A 61 11.15 1.41 6.37
CA VAL A 61 9.76 0.95 6.26
C VAL A 61 9.52 -0.02 5.09
N LEU A 62 10.46 -0.09 4.14
CA LEU A 62 10.38 -1.02 3.01
C LEU A 62 11.04 -2.37 3.32
N ASP A 63 11.53 -2.57 4.54
CA ASP A 63 12.05 -3.87 4.94
C ASP A 63 10.94 -4.93 4.92
N GLY A 64 11.31 -6.15 4.53
CA GLY A 64 10.39 -7.26 4.31
C GLY A 64 9.53 -7.19 3.04
N ILE A 65 9.66 -6.16 2.21
CA ILE A 65 9.05 -6.14 0.87
C ILE A 65 9.93 -6.96 -0.07
N SER A 66 9.34 -7.96 -0.72
CA SER A 66 10.07 -8.87 -1.62
C SER A 66 9.29 -9.14 -2.90
N LEU A 67 10.03 -9.47 -3.97
CA LEU A 67 9.45 -9.98 -5.20
C LEU A 67 8.62 -11.24 -4.90
N GLY A 68 7.46 -11.36 -5.53
CA GLY A 68 6.52 -12.45 -5.28
C GLY A 68 5.55 -12.21 -4.12
N SER A 69 5.76 -11.16 -3.30
CA SER A 69 4.77 -10.81 -2.27
C SER A 69 3.48 -10.30 -2.90
N VAL A 70 2.34 -10.69 -2.35
CA VAL A 70 1.03 -10.19 -2.76
C VAL A 70 0.77 -8.86 -2.05
N LEU A 71 0.57 -7.79 -2.82
CA LEU A 71 0.18 -6.49 -2.33
C LEU A 71 -1.31 -6.25 -2.58
N GLU A 72 -2.03 -5.93 -1.52
CA GLU A 72 -3.41 -5.44 -1.59
C GLU A 72 -3.45 -3.95 -1.22
N ILE A 73 -4.20 -3.18 -2.01
CA ILE A 73 -4.43 -1.74 -1.82
C ILE A 73 -5.92 -1.51 -1.65
N ARG A 74 -6.32 -0.92 -0.52
CA ARG A 74 -7.71 -0.50 -0.24
C ARG A 74 -7.80 1.01 -0.08
N LEU A 75 -8.96 1.58 -0.35
CA LEU A 75 -9.20 3.01 -0.15
C LEU A 75 -9.90 3.27 1.18
N GLY A 76 -9.22 4.00 2.06
CA GLY A 76 -9.85 4.59 3.22
C GLY A 76 -10.14 3.64 4.37
N ASP A 77 -11.04 4.08 5.25
CA ASP A 77 -11.47 3.32 6.43
C ASP A 77 -12.63 2.35 6.13
N ASP A 78 -13.17 2.41 4.92
CA ASP A 78 -14.17 1.46 4.45
C ASP A 78 -13.45 0.28 3.78
N ASP A 79 -13.17 -0.76 4.55
CA ASP A 79 -12.49 -2.00 4.14
C ASP A 79 -13.19 -2.75 2.98
N ARG A 80 -14.30 -2.22 2.45
CA ARG A 80 -15.09 -2.83 1.40
C ARG A 80 -14.59 -2.57 -0.02
N VAL A 81 -13.72 -1.57 -0.22
CA VAL A 81 -13.25 -1.21 -1.56
C VAL A 81 -11.78 -1.55 -1.76
N THR A 82 -11.54 -2.74 -2.33
CA THR A 82 -10.23 -3.11 -2.86
C THR A 82 -10.00 -2.39 -4.18
N LEU A 83 -8.96 -1.54 -4.21
CA LEU A 83 -8.56 -0.77 -5.38
C LEU A 83 -7.69 -1.60 -6.32
N PHE A 84 -6.77 -2.38 -5.75
CA PHE A 84 -5.84 -3.24 -6.49
C PHE A 84 -5.37 -4.41 -5.63
N GLU A 85 -5.18 -5.57 -6.24
CA GLU A 85 -4.51 -6.74 -5.65
C GLU A 85 -3.63 -7.36 -6.73
N GLY A 86 -2.37 -7.65 -6.40
CA GLY A 86 -1.43 -8.22 -7.35
C GLY A 86 -0.08 -8.58 -6.72
N GLU A 87 0.78 -9.19 -7.52
CA GLU A 87 2.11 -9.63 -7.09
C GLU A 87 3.17 -8.54 -7.36
N ILE A 88 4.08 -8.34 -6.42
CA ILE A 88 5.25 -7.46 -6.61
C ILE A 88 6.22 -8.14 -7.57
N THR A 89 6.40 -7.54 -8.75
CA THR A 89 7.28 -8.08 -9.81
C THR A 89 8.55 -7.27 -10.03
N ALA A 90 8.65 -6.06 -9.47
CA ALA A 90 9.82 -5.20 -9.55
C ALA A 90 9.97 -4.35 -8.28
N LEU A 91 11.23 -4.08 -7.92
CA LEU A 91 11.62 -3.15 -6.86
C LEU A 91 12.78 -2.30 -7.40
N GLU A 92 12.69 -0.99 -7.23
CA GLU A 92 13.71 -0.02 -7.66
C GLU A 92 13.99 0.95 -6.51
N GLU A 93 15.27 1.17 -6.19
CA GLU A 93 15.71 2.16 -5.21
C GLU A 93 16.29 3.38 -5.93
N ARG A 94 15.97 4.59 -5.47
CA ARG A 94 16.40 5.86 -6.05
C ARG A 94 16.96 6.81 -5.01
#